data_AF-A0A7W2GRC6-F1
#
_entry.id   AF-A0A7W2GRC6-F1
#
_cell.length_a   1.000
_cell.length_b   1.000
_cell.length_c   1.000
_cell.angle_alpha   90.00
_cell.angle_beta   90.00
_cell.angle_gamma   90.00
#
_symmetry.space_group_name_H-M   'P 1'
#
loop_
_entity.id
_entity.type
_entity.pdbx_description
1 polymer ?
#
loop_
_entity_poly.entity_id
_entity_poly.type
_entity_poly.pdbx_seq_one_letter_code
_entity_poly.pdbx_strand_id
1 'polypeptide(L)' 'MNKCYAFPSLRRGMSGPEVCDLQRRLRRQDLDLLVDGFFGPATELAVKVYQTGQGLVPDGIAGPVTFAQFSETG' A
#
# COMPACT_ATOMS: atom_id res chain seq x y z
N MET A 1 13.41 18.78 16.93
CA MET A 1 12.63 18.17 15.81
C MET A 1 12.50 16.68 16.04
N ASN A 2 11.36 16.25 16.55
CA ASN A 2 11.07 14.88 16.97
C ASN A 2 10.51 14.12 15.76
N LYS A 3 11.42 13.61 14.92
CA LYS A 3 11.12 12.59 13.92
C LYS A 3 10.91 11.28 14.68
N CYS A 4 9.72 11.10 15.24
CA CYS A 4 9.25 9.78 15.61
C CYS A 4 9.25 8.96 14.32
N TYR A 5 10.12 7.97 14.25
CA TYR A 5 10.14 6.92 13.24
C TYR A 5 8.84 6.10 13.38
N ALA A 6 7.69 6.71 13.11
CA ALA A 6 6.50 5.98 12.75
C ALA A 6 6.84 5.31 11.42
N PHE A 7 6.84 3.98 11.38
CA PHE A 7 7.06 3.20 10.16
C PHE A 7 6.40 3.90 8.97
N PRO A 8 7.13 4.19 7.88
CA PRO A 8 6.62 5.03 6.80
C PRO A 8 5.42 4.33 6.17
N SER A 9 4.22 4.73 6.57
CA SER A 9 3.00 4.26 5.97
C SER A 9 2.75 5.03 4.69
N LEU A 10 2.51 4.32 3.59
CA LEU A 10 2.23 4.96 2.31
C LEU A 10 0.76 5.33 2.26
N ARG A 11 0.48 6.56 1.87
CA ARG A 11 -0.87 7.13 1.80
C ARG A 11 -0.99 8.05 0.60
N ARG A 12 -2.22 8.42 0.27
CA ARG A 12 -2.53 9.31 -0.84
C ARG A 12 -1.67 10.58 -0.83
N GLY A 13 -1.13 10.92 -2.00
CA GLY A 13 -0.25 12.07 -2.20
C GLY A 13 1.24 11.78 -1.94
N MET A 14 1.60 10.58 -1.48
CA MET A 14 2.98 10.13 -1.46
C MET A 14 3.42 9.62 -2.83
N SER A 15 4.71 9.75 -3.12
CA SER A 15 5.31 9.25 -4.34
C SER A 15 6.74 8.83 -4.08
N GLY A 16 7.20 7.79 -4.76
CA GLY A 16 8.54 7.25 -4.56
C GLY A 16 8.65 5.76 -4.91
N PRO A 17 9.86 5.20 -4.80
CA PRO A 17 10.12 3.80 -5.07
C PRO A 17 9.29 2.86 -4.19
N GLU A 18 8.99 3.25 -2.95
CA GLU A 18 8.15 2.48 -2.03
C GLU A 18 6.71 2.34 -2.56
N VAL A 19 6.19 3.39 -3.19
CA VAL A 19 4.87 3.35 -3.83
C VAL A 19 4.89 2.46 -5.07
N CYS A 20 5.96 2.52 -5.88
CA CYS A 20 6.13 1.57 -6.99
C CYS A 20 6.12 0.12 -6.51
N ASP A 21 6.80 -0.19 -5.41
CA ASP A 21 6.82 -1.54 -4.82
C ASP A 21 5.44 -1.96 -4.33
N LEU A 22 4.71 -1.08 -3.64
CA LEU A 22 3.33 -1.33 -3.24
C LEU A 22 2.43 -1.61 -4.46
N GLN A 23 2.47 -0.76 -5.48
CA GLN A 23 1.66 -0.90 -6.68
C GLN A 23 1.98 -2.22 -7.41
N ARG A 24 3.27 -2.60 -7.50
CA ARG A 24 3.69 -3.91 -8.04
C ARG A 24 3.10 -5.08 -7.26
N ARG A 25 3.07 -5.00 -5.94
CA ARG A 25 2.48 -6.06 -5.09
C ARG A 25 0.97 -6.14 -5.25
N LEU A 26 0.28 -5.00 -5.27
CA LEU A 26 -1.17 -4.93 -5.52
C LEU A 26 -1.52 -5.50 -6.89
N ARG A 27 -0.73 -5.20 -7.92
CA ARG A 27 -0.92 -5.75 -9.27
C ARG A 27 -0.78 -7.27 -9.34
N ARG A 28 -0.02 -7.90 -8.44
CA ARG A 28 0.06 -9.37 -8.33
C ARG A 28 -1.21 -10.00 -7.74
N GLN A 29 -2.07 -9.20 -7.11
CA GLN A 29 -3.36 -9.63 -6.54
C GLN A 29 -4.49 -9.46 -7.56
N ASP A 30 -4.17 -9.45 -8.86
CA ASP A 30 -5.11 -9.24 -9.96
C ASP A 30 -5.80 -7.85 -9.96
N LEU A 31 -5.21 -6.87 -9.26
CA LEU A 31 -5.70 -5.49 -9.26
C LEU A 31 -5.13 -4.73 -10.46
N ASP A 32 -6.01 -4.19 -11.29
CA ASP A 32 -5.63 -3.36 -12.44
C ASP A 32 -5.17 -1.97 -11.95
N LEU A 33 -3.87 -1.83 -11.75
CA LEU A 33 -3.24 -0.63 -11.21
C LEU A 33 -1.98 -0.27 -12.01
N LEU A 34 -1.87 1.01 -12.36
CA LEU A 34 -0.66 1.57 -12.96
C LEU A 34 0.45 1.68 -11.91
N VAL A 35 1.65 1.21 -12.26
CA VAL A 35 2.85 1.36 -11.43
C VAL A 35 3.57 2.64 -11.85
N ASP A 36 3.03 3.79 -11.43
CA ASP A 36 3.58 5.12 -11.72
C ASP A 36 4.42 5.69 -10.56
N GLY A 37 4.46 5.00 -9.42
CA GLY A 37 5.14 5.47 -8.21
C GLY A 37 4.43 6.60 -7.50
N PHE A 38 3.18 6.89 -7.87
CA PHE A 38 2.34 7.91 -7.26
C PHE A 38 1.13 7.28 -6.56
N PHE A 39 0.97 7.58 -5.27
CA PHE A 39 -0.14 7.07 -4.48
C PHE A 39 -1.36 7.95 -4.76
N GLY A 40 -2.00 7.68 -5.89
CA GLY A 40 -3.24 8.33 -6.31
C GLY A 40 -4.50 7.68 -5.72
N PRO A 41 -5.68 8.19 -6.08
CA PRO A 41 -6.96 7.59 -5.68
C PRO A 41 -7.11 6.15 -6.17
N ALA A 42 -6.54 5.80 -7.33
CA ALA A 42 -6.53 4.43 -7.83
C ALA A 42 -5.72 3.49 -6.91
N THR A 43 -4.53 3.90 -6.47
CA THR A 43 -3.71 3.13 -5.53
C THR A 43 -4.39 3.01 -4.16
N GLU A 44 -5.01 4.09 -3.67
CA GLU A 44 -5.78 4.06 -2.43
C GLU A 44 -6.93 3.03 -2.49
N LEU A 45 -7.68 3.03 -3.59
CA LEU A 45 -8.77 2.08 -3.78
C LEU A 45 -8.25 0.64 -3.87
N ALA A 46 -7.15 0.40 -4.59
CA ALA A 46 -6.51 -0.90 -4.66
C ALA A 46 -6.04 -1.39 -3.27
N VAL A 47 -5.46 -0.51 -2.45
CA VAL A 47 -5.08 -0.82 -1.07
C VAL A 47 -6.30 -1.19 -0.23
N LYS A 48 -7.41 -0.44 -0.33
CA LYS A 48 -8.66 -0.74 0.39
C LYS A 48 -9.27 -2.08 -0.01
N VAL A 49 -9.26 -2.39 -1.30
CA VAL A 49 -9.74 -3.68 -1.81
C VAL A 49 -8.87 -4.81 -1.27
N TYR A 50 -7.55 -4.67 -1.33
CA TYR A 50 -6.63 -5.66 -0.78
C TYR A 50 -6.82 -5.84 0.74
N GLN A 51 -6.87 -4.74 1.50
CA GLN A 51 -7.13 -4.77 2.95
C GLN A 51 -8.44 -5.50 3.25
N THR A 52 -9.51 -5.21 2.52
CA THR A 52 -10.80 -5.89 2.67
C THR A 52 -10.69 -7.39 2.38
N GLY A 53 -9.97 -7.78 1.33
CA GLY A 53 -9.73 -9.19 1.00
C GLY A 53 -8.91 -9.95 2.05
N GLN A 54 -8.03 -9.26 2.76
CA GLN A 54 -7.24 -9.80 3.88
C GLN A 54 -7.95 -9.68 5.25
N GLY A 55 -9.18 -9.17 5.30
CA GLY A 55 -9.91 -8.95 6.56
C GLY A 55 -9.32 -7.83 7.43
N LEU A 56 -8.51 -6.95 6.85
CA LEU A 56 -7.98 -5.74 7.50
C LEU A 56 -8.97 -4.58 7.39
N VAL A 57 -8.78 -3.57 8.23
CA VAL A 57 -9.51 -2.31 8.12
C VAL A 57 -9.12 -1.61 6.80
N PRO A 58 -10.08 -1.29 5.91
CA PRO A 58 -9.80 -0.66 4.62
C PRO A 58 -9.59 0.86 4.78
N ASP A 59 -8.56 1.24 5.54
CA ASP A 59 -8.18 2.64 5.76
C ASP A 59 -7.51 3.30 4.53
N GLY A 60 -7.07 2.49 3.55
CA GLY A 60 -6.38 2.99 2.35
C GLY A 60 -4.95 3.46 2.59
N ILE A 61 -4.36 3.10 3.72
CA ILE A 61 -3.01 3.39 4.14
C ILE A 61 -2.22 2.07 4.13
N ALA A 62 -1.17 2.00 3.31
CA ALA A 62 -0.26 0.87 3.33
C ALA A 62 0.75 1.05 4.47
N GLY A 63 0.34 0.64 5.67
CA GLY A 63 1.20 0.57 6.86
C GLY A 63 1.91 -0.78 7.02
N PRO A 64 2.68 -0.97 8.11
CA PRO A 64 3.39 -2.22 8.38
C PRO A 64 2.47 -3.44 8.45
N VAL A 65 1.20 -3.29 8.89
CA VAL A 65 0.20 -4.37 8.89
C VAL A 65 -0.15 -4.80 7.47
N THR A 66 -0.40 -3.84 6.56
CA THR A 66 -0.63 -4.12 5.14
C THR A 66 0.61 -4.74 4.50
N PHE A 67 1.81 -4.27 4.85
CA PHE A 67 3.07 -4.83 4.36
C PHE A 67 3.37 -6.23 4.90
N ALA A 68 2.97 -6.54 6.14
CA ALA A 68 3.13 -7.85 6.75
C ALA A 68 2.38 -8.93 5.95
N GLN A 69 1.17 -8.62 5.47
CA GLN A 69 0.39 -9.53 4.62
C GLN A 69 1.11 -9.88 3.30
N PHE A 70 1.90 -8.95 2.75
CA PHE A 70 2.72 -9.24 1.57
C PHE A 70 3.99 -10.06 1.90
N SER A 71 4.48 -10.04 3.14
CA SER A 71 5.70 -10.77 3.55
C SER A 71 5.45 -12.15 4.15
N GLU A 72 4.22 -12.47 4.56
CA GLU A 72 3.90 -13.76 5.20
C GLU A 72 3.63 -14.88 4.17
N THR A 73 3.45 -14.54 2.89
CA THR A 73 3.45 -15.54 1.80
C THR A 73 4.88 -15.85 1.39
N GLY A 74 5.59 -16.62 2.22
CA GLY A 74 6.92 -17.17 1.97
C GLY A 74 6.91 -18.69 2.06
#